data_AF-A0A3M1L6X3-F1
#
_entry.id   AF-A0A3M1L6X3-F1
#
_cell.length_a   1.000
_cell.length_b   1.000
_cell.length_c   1.000
_cell.angle_alpha   90.00
_cell.angle_beta   90.00
_cell.angle_gamma   90.00
#
_symmetry.space_group_name_H-M   'P 1'
#
loop_
_entity.id
_entity.type
_entity.pdbx_description
1 polymer ?
#
loop_
_entity_poly.entity_id
_entity_poly.type
_entity_poly.pdbx_seq_one_letter_code
_entity_poly.pdbx_strand_id
1 'polypeptide(L)'
;VGSLVLVRDAPALNLLALGDEAAEHLGVELGAVRRRVFGASALLVGAVVSLTGVITFVGLIVPHVLRRLLGGDNRLLLPASVFGGAAFLCLCDALARWLVAPAEVPVGAITAVTGGPFFVYLLRRRARREETL
;
A
#
# COMPACT_ATOMS: atom_id res chain seq x y z
N VAL A 1 1.98 3.39 -16.54
CA VAL A 1 0.55 3.50 -16.93
C VAL A 1 -0.39 3.22 -15.75
N GLY A 2 -0.36 2.04 -15.14
CA GLY A 2 -1.26 1.70 -14.02
C GLY A 2 -1.22 2.69 -12.85
N SER A 3 -0.03 3.17 -12.46
CA SER A 3 0.10 4.11 -11.32
C SER A 3 -0.57 5.45 -11.61
N LEU A 4 -0.54 5.90 -12.88
CA LEU A 4 -1.19 7.13 -13.31
C LEU A 4 -2.72 7.00 -13.25
N VAL A 5 -3.25 5.83 -13.65
CA VAL A 5 -4.70 5.54 -13.54
C VAL A 5 -5.15 5.61 -12.08
N LEU A 6 -4.39 4.97 -11.17
CA LEU A 6 -4.72 4.99 -9.74
C LEU A 6 -4.68 6.40 -9.15
N VAL A 7 -3.67 7.20 -9.47
CA VAL A 7 -3.56 8.60 -9.00
C VAL A 7 -4.71 9.45 -9.55
N ARG A 8 -5.17 9.20 -10.78
CA ARG A 8 -6.32 9.91 -11.35
C ARG A 8 -7.62 9.59 -10.62
N ASP A 9 -7.82 8.34 -10.21
CA ASP A 9 -9.01 7.90 -9.46
C ASP A 9 -8.96 8.28 -7.96
N ALA A 10 -7.91 8.97 -7.49
CA ALA A 10 -7.73 9.36 -6.08
C ALA A 10 -8.92 10.13 -5.46
N PRO A 11 -9.55 11.11 -6.14
CA PRO A 11 -10.72 11.80 -5.60
C PRO A 11 -11.91 10.86 -5.40
N ALA A 12 -12.17 9.97 -6.36
CA ALA A 12 -13.24 8.97 -6.26
C ALA A 12 -12.96 7.98 -5.11
N LEU A 13 -11.70 7.62 -4.89
CA LEU A 13 -11.27 6.79 -3.75
C LEU A 13 -11.49 7.49 -2.39
N ASN A 14 -11.37 8.82 -2.32
CA ASN A 14 -11.73 9.56 -1.11
C ASN A 14 -13.23 9.52 -0.84
N LEU A 15 -14.05 9.67 -1.89
CA LEU A 15 -15.50 9.60 -1.75
C LEU A 15 -15.96 8.21 -1.34
N LEU A 16 -15.38 7.16 -1.94
CA LEU A 16 -15.60 5.77 -1.53
C LEU A 16 -15.23 5.51 -0.06
N ALA A 17 -14.24 6.23 0.50
CA ALA A 17 -13.87 6.09 1.90
C ALA A 17 -14.91 6.66 2.88
N LEU A 18 -15.84 7.50 2.41
CA LEU A 18 -16.98 8.00 3.19
C LEU A 18 -18.14 7.00 3.22
N GLY A 19 -18.13 6.00 2.34
CA GLY A 19 -19.18 5.01 2.17
C GLY A 19 -19.73 4.99 0.74
N ASP A 20 -20.27 3.84 0.34
CA ASP A 20 -20.79 3.62 -1.01
C ASP A 20 -21.97 4.55 -1.33
N GLU A 21 -22.93 4.65 -0.41
CA GLU A 21 -24.09 5.53 -0.55
C GLU A 21 -23.66 6.99 -0.74
N ALA A 22 -22.78 7.50 0.12
CA ALA A 22 -22.29 8.87 0.04
C ALA A 22 -21.55 9.14 -1.29
N ALA A 23 -20.76 8.17 -1.76
CA ALA A 23 -20.05 8.29 -3.03
C ALA A 23 -21.01 8.32 -4.24
N GLU A 24 -22.04 7.47 -4.25
CA GLU A 24 -23.06 7.47 -5.32
C GLU A 24 -23.83 8.79 -5.37
N HIS A 25 -24.27 9.31 -4.22
CA HIS A 25 -24.96 10.61 -4.14
C HIS A 25 -24.10 11.79 -4.65
N LEU A 26 -22.77 11.65 -4.57
CA LEU A 26 -21.81 12.64 -5.09
C LEU A 26 -21.41 12.38 -6.55
N GLY A 27 -22.11 11.47 -7.25
CA GLY A 27 -21.95 11.21 -8.68
C GLY A 27 -20.82 10.23 -9.03
N VAL A 28 -20.35 9.43 -8.06
CA VAL A 28 -19.33 8.41 -8.33
C VAL A 28 -19.96 7.15 -8.89
N GLU A 29 -19.59 6.81 -10.12
CA GLU A 29 -19.89 5.51 -10.72
C GLU A 29 -19.05 4.39 -10.08
N LEU A 30 -19.55 3.79 -8.98
CA LEU A 30 -18.80 2.83 -8.16
C LEU A 30 -18.28 1.65 -8.99
N GLY A 31 -19.10 1.09 -9.87
CA GLY A 31 -18.75 -0.06 -10.70
C GLY A 31 -17.59 0.25 -11.66
N ALA A 32 -17.59 1.43 -12.26
CA ALA A 32 -16.52 1.87 -13.16
C ALA A 32 -15.21 2.12 -12.39
N VAL A 33 -15.27 2.81 -11.25
CA VAL A 33 -14.10 3.10 -10.42
C VAL A 33 -13.48 1.81 -9.90
N ARG A 34 -14.28 0.89 -9.34
CA ARG A 34 -13.80 -0.40 -8.82
C ARG A 34 -13.13 -1.22 -9.90
N ARG A 35 -13.73 -1.32 -11.09
CA ARG A 35 -13.15 -2.06 -12.23
C ARG A 35 -11.82 -1.46 -12.71
N ARG A 36 -11.73 -0.12 -12.81
CA ARG A 36 -10.49 0.57 -13.18
C ARG A 36 -9.39 0.36 -12.15
N VAL A 37 -9.70 0.58 -10.88
CA VAL A 37 -8.74 0.46 -9.77
C VAL A 37 -8.25 -0.99 -9.66
N PHE A 38 -9.17 -1.96 -9.65
CA PHE A 38 -8.83 -3.38 -9.59
C PHE A 38 -7.98 -3.81 -10.80
N GLY A 39 -8.39 -3.45 -12.01
CA GLY A 39 -7.64 -3.77 -13.23
C GLY A 39 -6.24 -3.14 -13.23
N ALA A 40 -6.13 -1.87 -12.87
CA ALA A 40 -4.85 -1.17 -12.78
C ALA A 40 -3.94 -1.77 -11.69
N SER A 41 -4.47 -2.06 -10.50
CA SER A 41 -3.69 -2.67 -9.42
C SER A 41 -3.27 -4.09 -9.75
N ALA A 42 -4.15 -4.91 -10.33
CA ALA A 42 -3.84 -6.28 -10.71
C ALA A 42 -2.76 -6.34 -11.78
N LEU A 43 -2.85 -5.48 -12.81
CA LEU A 43 -1.82 -5.38 -13.84
C LEU A 43 -0.47 -4.92 -13.28
N LEU A 44 -0.47 -3.90 -12.41
CA LEU A 44 0.77 -3.43 -11.77
C LEU A 44 1.41 -4.51 -10.90
N VAL A 45 0.64 -5.10 -9.99
CA VAL A 45 1.14 -6.12 -9.05
C VAL A 45 1.58 -7.35 -9.83
N GLY A 46 0.78 -7.82 -10.79
CA GLY A 46 1.11 -8.97 -11.62
C GLY A 46 2.40 -8.77 -12.43
N ALA A 47 2.57 -7.59 -13.05
CA ALA A 47 3.79 -7.26 -13.78
C ALA A 47 5.02 -7.19 -12.86
N VAL A 48 4.90 -6.63 -11.66
CA VAL A 48 6.02 -6.57 -10.71
C VAL A 48 6.37 -7.97 -10.21
N VAL A 49 5.38 -8.73 -9.74
CA VAL A 49 5.59 -10.06 -9.14
C VAL A 49 6.14 -11.07 -10.16
N SER A 50 5.76 -10.98 -11.44
CA SER A 50 6.32 -11.88 -12.46
C SER A 50 7.81 -11.64 -12.73
N LEU A 51 8.32 -10.42 -12.49
CA LEU A 51 9.73 -10.08 -12.65
C LEU A 51 10.54 -10.29 -11.36
N THR A 52 10.00 -9.89 -10.21
CA THR A 52 10.76 -9.81 -8.95
C THR A 52 10.44 -10.93 -7.97
N GLY A 53 9.44 -11.76 -8.26
CA GLY A 53 8.86 -12.69 -7.29
C GLY A 53 7.99 -11.98 -6.27
N VAL A 54 7.53 -12.74 -5.26
CA VAL A 54 6.58 -12.28 -4.25
C VAL A 54 7.27 -11.35 -3.23
N ILE A 55 6.76 -10.13 -3.11
CA ILE A 55 7.16 -9.16 -2.09
C ILE A 55 6.01 -8.99 -1.10
N THR A 56 6.31 -9.11 0.19
CA THR A 56 5.29 -9.04 1.26
C THR A 56 5.41 -7.75 2.09
N PHE A 57 4.30 -7.35 2.71
CA PHE A 57 4.14 -6.24 3.67
C PHE A 57 4.36 -4.81 3.18
N VAL A 58 5.08 -4.54 2.08
CA VAL A 58 5.30 -3.17 1.58
C VAL A 58 3.98 -2.41 1.37
N GLY A 59 3.01 -3.05 0.71
CA GLY A 59 1.68 -2.48 0.44
C GLY A 59 0.82 -2.26 1.69
N LEU A 60 1.24 -2.75 2.85
CA LEU A 60 0.58 -2.53 4.13
C LEU A 60 1.33 -1.50 4.97
N ILE A 61 2.66 -1.62 5.09
CA ILE A 61 3.49 -0.75 5.93
C ILE A 61 3.48 0.68 5.40
N VAL A 62 3.86 0.86 4.14
CA VAL A 62 4.14 2.17 3.55
C VAL A 62 2.91 3.07 3.54
N PRO A 63 1.77 2.68 2.92
CA PRO A 63 0.59 3.55 2.89
C PRO A 63 0.03 3.79 4.30
N HIS A 64 0.20 2.88 5.25
CA HIS A 64 -0.28 3.07 6.62
C HIS A 64 0.58 4.04 7.43
N VAL A 65 1.90 3.97 7.29
CA VAL A 65 2.82 4.95 7.89
C VAL A 65 2.57 6.33 7.29
N LEU A 66 2.51 6.42 5.96
CA LEU A 66 2.25 7.69 5.27
C LEU A 66 0.88 8.25 5.61
N ARG A 67 -0.16 7.41 5.77
CA ARG A 67 -1.50 7.87 6.17
C ARG A 67 -1.51 8.50 7.56
N ARG A 68 -0.63 8.06 8.47
CA ARG A 68 -0.46 8.70 9.78
C ARG A 68 0.31 10.01 9.72
N LEU A 69 1.24 10.16 8.78
CA LEU A 69 2.08 11.34 8.63
C LEU A 69 1.44 12.45 7.79
N LEU A 70 0.78 12.07 6.69
CA LEU A 70 0.24 12.97 5.67
C LEU A 70 -1.29 13.09 5.72
N GLY A 71 -1.96 12.24 6.51
CA GLY A 71 -3.42 12.21 6.62
C GLY A 71 -4.10 11.24 5.67
N GLY A 72 -5.44 11.34 5.61
CA GLY A 72 -6.31 10.37 4.92
C GLY A 72 -6.55 10.63 3.43
N ASP A 73 -6.09 11.76 2.89
CA ASP A 73 -6.37 12.16 1.50
C ASP A 73 -5.57 11.32 0.48
N ASN A 74 -6.27 10.51 -0.30
CA ASN A 74 -5.68 9.64 -1.30
C ASN A 74 -5.00 10.40 -2.45
N ARG A 75 -5.32 11.68 -2.68
CA ARG A 75 -4.67 12.51 -3.70
C ARG A 75 -3.20 12.74 -3.40
N LEU A 76 -2.87 12.88 -2.11
CA LEU A 76 -1.50 13.00 -1.63
C LEU A 76 -0.93 11.62 -1.28
N LEU A 77 -1.74 10.75 -0.69
CA LEU A 77 -1.28 9.46 -0.19
C LEU A 77 -0.83 8.52 -1.32
N LEU A 78 -1.53 8.47 -2.45
CA LEU A 78 -1.15 7.60 -3.57
C LEU A 78 0.21 7.96 -4.18
N PRO A 79 0.50 9.21 -4.59
CA PRO A 79 1.83 9.56 -5.07
C PRO A 79 2.89 9.41 -3.99
N ALA A 80 2.60 9.80 -2.74
CA ALA A 80 3.53 9.58 -1.63
C ALA A 80 3.84 8.09 -1.42
N SER A 81 2.86 7.20 -1.59
CA SER A 81 3.05 5.75 -1.46
C SER A 81 3.87 5.16 -2.59
N VAL A 82 3.79 5.71 -3.81
CA VAL A 82 4.68 5.32 -4.93
C VAL A 82 6.13 5.61 -4.56
N PHE A 83 6.44 6.85 -4.15
CA PHE A 83 7.82 7.24 -3.81
C PHE A 83 8.30 6.60 -2.50
N GLY A 84 7.47 6.60 -1.47
CA GLY A 84 7.79 5.98 -0.18
C GLY A 84 7.97 4.47 -0.30
N GLY A 85 7.19 3.82 -1.16
CA GLY A 85 7.31 2.38 -1.43
C GLY A 85 8.60 2.04 -2.15
N ALA A 86 8.95 2.82 -3.19
CA ALA A 86 10.21 2.68 -3.90
C ALA A 86 11.42 2.89 -2.97
N ALA A 87 11.42 3.98 -2.18
CA ALA A 87 12.50 4.28 -1.24
C ALA A 87 12.65 3.19 -0.16
N PHE A 88 11.53 2.73 0.40
CA PHE A 88 11.53 1.64 1.38
C PHE A 88 12.09 0.33 0.80
N LEU A 89 11.67 -0.03 -0.41
CA LEU A 89 12.18 -1.23 -1.08
C LEU A 89 13.67 -1.15 -1.40
N CYS A 90 14.15 -0.01 -1.91
CA CYS A 90 15.58 0.21 -2.14
C CYS A 90 16.39 0.09 -0.84
N LEU A 91 15.87 0.62 0.28
CA LEU A 91 16.52 0.49 1.58
C LEU A 91 16.56 -0.99 2.03
N CYS A 92 15.46 -1.72 1.89
CA CYS A 92 15.43 -3.15 2.22
C CYS A 92 16.38 -3.97 1.34
N ASP A 93 16.47 -3.68 0.04
CA ASP A 93 17.42 -4.35 -0.87
C ASP A 93 18.88 -4.07 -0.48
N ALA A 94 19.20 -2.81 -0.17
CA ALA A 94 20.53 -2.42 0.31
C ALA A 94 20.89 -3.13 1.63
N LEU A 95 19.95 -3.19 2.58
CA LEU A 95 20.14 -3.90 3.85
C LEU A 95 20.30 -5.41 3.64
N ALA A 96 19.53 -6.01 2.73
CA ALA A 96 19.64 -7.44 2.39
C ALA A 96 21.06 -7.77 1.91
N ARG A 97 21.60 -6.95 0.99
CA ARG A 97 22.94 -7.12 0.43
C ARG A 97 24.04 -6.89 1.46
N TRP A 98 23.86 -5.94 2.37
CA TRP A 98 24.88 -5.60 3.36
C TRP A 98 24.94 -6.62 4.51
N LEU A 99 23.80 -7.08 5.01
CA LEU A 99 23.75 -7.96 6.19
C LEU A 99 24.10 -9.41 5.90
N VAL A 100 23.91 -9.87 4.66
CA VAL A 100 23.96 -11.31 4.34
C VAL A 100 25.06 -11.69 3.35
N ALA A 101 25.95 -10.75 2.98
CA ALA A 101 27.09 -11.05 2.12
C ALA A 101 27.95 -12.21 2.68
N PRO A 102 28.36 -13.20 1.87
CA PRO A 102 28.26 -13.31 0.40
C PRO A 102 26.98 -14.00 -0.13
N ALA A 103 26.03 -14.35 0.73
CA ALA A 103 24.79 -15.00 0.33
C ALA A 103 23.72 -13.97 -0.07
N GLU A 104 22.93 -14.29 -1.10
CA GLU A 104 21.85 -13.43 -1.58
C GLU A 104 20.53 -13.87 -0.94
N VAL A 105 19.94 -12.97 -0.15
CA VAL A 105 18.60 -13.19 0.42
C VAL A 105 17.58 -12.36 -0.37
N PRO A 106 16.43 -12.94 -0.75
CA PRO A 106 15.40 -12.18 -1.43
C PRO A 106 14.89 -11.04 -0.54
N VAL A 107 14.75 -9.84 -1.11
CA VAL A 107 14.27 -8.65 -0.40
C VAL A 107 12.92 -8.89 0.30
N GLY A 108 12.08 -9.77 -0.26
CA GLY A 108 10.80 -10.19 0.32
C GLY A 108 10.91 -10.83 1.71
N ALA A 109 12.02 -11.50 2.03
CA ALA A 109 12.27 -12.04 3.36
C ALA A 109 12.59 -10.92 4.37
N ILE A 110 13.41 -9.94 3.98
CA ILE A 110 13.74 -8.77 4.82
C ILE A 110 12.48 -7.93 5.10
N THR A 111 11.64 -7.71 4.08
CA THR A 111 10.38 -6.99 4.27
C THR A 111 9.40 -7.78 5.13
N ALA A 112 9.39 -9.12 5.07
CA ALA A 112 8.56 -9.96 5.94
C ALA A 112 8.96 -9.88 7.41
N VAL A 113 10.27 -9.95 7.70
CA VAL A 113 10.80 -9.83 9.08
C VAL A 113 10.46 -8.46 9.68
N THR A 114 10.46 -7.42 8.85
CA THR A 114 10.09 -6.06 9.29
C THR A 114 8.57 -5.90 9.43
N GLY A 115 7.81 -6.48 8.51
CA GLY A 115 6.37 -6.31 8.41
C GLY A 115 5.55 -7.15 9.38
N GLY A 116 6.02 -8.34 9.75
CA GLY A 116 5.36 -9.20 10.73
C GLY A 116 5.16 -8.49 12.08
N PRO A 117 6.23 -7.95 12.72
CA PRO A 117 6.13 -7.16 13.94
C PRO A 117 5.23 -5.93 13.77
N PHE A 118 5.31 -5.23 12.63
CA PHE A 118 4.46 -4.08 12.35
C PHE A 118 2.97 -4.46 12.30
N PHE A 119 2.64 -5.56 11.64
CA PHE A 119 1.26 -6.05 11.55
C PHE A 119 0.71 -6.46 12.91
N VAL A 120 1.49 -7.19 13.72
CA VAL A 120 1.12 -7.53 15.11
C VAL A 120 0.91 -6.27 15.95
N TYR A 121 1.79 -5.27 15.81
CA TYR A 121 1.62 -3.97 16.49
C TYR A 121 0.29 -3.30 16.10
N LEU A 122 -0.09 -3.32 14.82
CA LEU A 122 -1.35 -2.75 14.36
C LEU A 122 -2.57 -3.48 14.94
N LEU A 123 -2.55 -4.82 14.95
CA LEU A 123 -3.62 -5.63 15.52
C LEU A 123 -3.83 -5.32 17.02
N ARG A 124 -2.74 -5.31 17.79
CA ARG A 124 -2.79 -5.00 19.23
C ARG A 124 -3.31 -3.60 19.51
N ARG A 125 -2.99 -2.63 18.67
CA ARG A 125 -3.48 -1.25 18.83
C ARG A 125 -4.98 -1.13 18.55
N ARG A 126 -5.50 -1.87 17.56
CA ARG A 126 -6.95 -1.88 17.28
C ARG A 126 -7.74 -2.55 18.41
N ALA A 127 -7.30 -3.72 18.87
CA ALA A 127 -7.96 -4.45 19.95
C ALA A 127 -8.13 -3.59 21.22
N ARG A 128 -7.07 -2.86 21.62
CA ARG A 128 -7.13 -1.94 22.76
C ARG A 128 -8.08 -0.76 22.58
N ARG A 129 -8.39 -0.36 21.34
CA ARG A 129 -9.31 0.76 21.08
C ARG A 129 -10.77 0.33 21.20
N GLU A 130 -11.07 -0.94 20.92
CA GLU A 130 -12.41 -1.53 21.05
C GLU A 130 -12.76 -1.81 22.52
N GLU A 131 -11.81 -2.17 23.38
CA GLU A 131 -12.05 -2.33 24.84
C GLU A 131 -12.36 -1.01 25.58
N THR A 132 -12.06 0.14 24.97
CA THR A 132 -12.31 1.48 25.53
C THR A 132 -13.59 2.16 25.02
N LEU A 133 -14.38 1.49 24.18
CA LEU A 133 -15.68 1.96 23.66
C LEU A 133 -16.81 1.11 24.25
#